data_AF-A0A418WDH0-F1
#
_entry.id   AF-A0A418WDH0-F1
#
_cell.length_a   1.000
_cell.length_b   1.000
_cell.length_c   1.000
_cell.angle_alpha   90.00
_cell.angle_beta   90.00
_cell.angle_gamma   90.00
#
_symmetry.space_group_name_H-M   'P 1'
#
loop_
_entity.id
_entity.type
_entity.pdbx_description
1 polymer ?
#
loop_
_entity_poly.entity_id
_entity_poly.type
_entity_poly.pdbx_seq_one_letter_code
_entity_poly.pdbx_strand_id
1 'polypeptide(L)'
;MPDFPAQFDVVVLDGSNGFRLIGGGTYDHGGSGYSVAGLGDINGDGFDDVAIVAPFAEGWSQYTIGTVNVFEGRASPAADIYLWDGGPSFMGRYEENFGQRVAGLGDINGDGFADFMIEGSGSYYQIDVTDPYSYVWVDVPHTYVIYGGGDHLTGGTTSDYSGFAAAGDVNGDGFADVTVGTSTIVFGSATGIPDDVAPATIDAATGLKVTGATFRSIDAAGDVDGDGFGDVVARDDNNDAYVVFGRALGGSVDVGQLNGADGFKLDLPVGDLRAVVSLGDVNGDGLDDVALDAMIQGPQAVPIIYVVFGRADGVASVDPSALDGTNGFSVLGGNTLVAAAGDLNGDTLADLIVSGRYVIFGRSDAIPASVNVGALNGSNGFEVIAAGLHNLQGAGDVNGDGIGDLAAGTPGTPTLSIRAGRRGLRTSSSARSDRRRIGQARPAMISTSAAVWMTSSTAPAARITCAAWAATTC
;
A
#
# COMPACT_ATOMS: atom_id res chain seq x y z
N MET A 1 17.42 -10.98 23.32
CA MET A 1 16.31 -11.72 22.72
C MET A 1 16.06 -11.05 21.37
N PRO A 2 15.75 -11.78 20.30
CA PRO A 2 15.23 -11.12 19.10
C PRO A 2 13.99 -10.31 19.49
N ASP A 3 13.86 -9.10 18.95
CA ASP A 3 12.76 -8.18 19.31
C ASP A 3 11.40 -8.66 18.77
N PHE A 4 11.44 -9.50 17.74
CA PHE A 4 10.31 -10.26 17.24
C PHE A 4 10.46 -11.73 17.67
N PRO A 5 9.36 -12.42 18.04
CA PRO A 5 9.40 -13.87 18.21
C PRO A 5 9.48 -14.53 16.82
N ALA A 6 10.05 -15.74 16.73
CA ALA A 6 10.03 -16.52 15.49
C ALA A 6 8.61 -16.83 14.99
N GLN A 7 7.66 -16.90 15.93
CA GLN A 7 6.24 -17.08 15.68
C GLN A 7 5.45 -16.05 16.48
N PHE A 8 4.56 -15.33 15.81
CA PHE A 8 3.70 -14.32 16.40
C PHE A 8 2.23 -14.74 16.28
N ASP A 9 1.55 -14.88 17.42
CA ASP A 9 0.13 -15.20 17.47
C ASP A 9 -0.70 -13.93 17.67
N VAL A 10 -1.63 -13.61 16.76
CA VAL A 10 -2.49 -12.40 16.83
C VAL A 10 -3.40 -12.37 18.08
N VAL A 11 -3.60 -13.51 18.75
CA VAL A 11 -4.36 -13.58 20.01
C VAL A 11 -3.65 -12.82 21.14
N VAL A 12 -2.35 -12.55 21.03
CA VAL A 12 -1.59 -11.83 22.06
C VAL A 12 -1.69 -10.30 21.96
N LEU A 13 -2.47 -9.77 21.00
CA LEU A 13 -2.68 -8.33 20.87
C LEU A 13 -3.38 -7.71 22.09
N ASP A 14 -2.81 -6.64 22.64
CA ASP A 14 -3.20 -6.03 23.92
C ASP A 14 -3.24 -4.49 23.94
N GLY A 15 -3.10 -3.84 22.78
CA GLY A 15 -3.03 -2.38 22.63
C GLY A 15 -1.62 -1.80 22.73
N SER A 16 -0.64 -2.55 23.29
CA SER A 16 0.78 -2.14 23.33
C SER A 16 1.62 -2.76 22.21
N ASN A 17 1.13 -3.85 21.63
CA ASN A 17 1.75 -4.61 20.54
C ASN A 17 0.90 -4.67 19.27
N GLY A 18 -0.13 -3.82 19.21
CA GLY A 18 -1.17 -3.80 18.20
C GLY A 18 -2.56 -3.94 18.81
N PHE A 19 -3.59 -3.91 17.97
CA PHE A 19 -4.99 -3.78 18.36
C PHE A 19 -5.91 -4.56 17.41
N ARG A 20 -7.19 -4.69 17.80
CA ARG A 20 -8.21 -5.37 17.02
C ARG A 20 -9.28 -4.38 16.58
N LEU A 21 -9.59 -4.38 15.30
CA LEU A 21 -10.72 -3.69 14.70
C LEU A 21 -11.89 -4.67 14.62
N ILE A 22 -12.96 -4.37 15.34
CA ILE A 22 -14.10 -5.25 15.55
C ILE A 22 -15.30 -4.72 14.76
N GLY A 23 -15.79 -5.52 13.82
CA GLY A 23 -17.03 -5.27 13.09
C GLY A 23 -18.24 -5.30 14.04
N GLY A 24 -19.22 -4.42 13.82
CA GLY A 24 -20.36 -4.24 14.72
C GLY A 24 -21.68 -4.00 14.01
N GLY A 25 -22.35 -5.05 13.55
CA GLY A 25 -23.73 -4.92 13.09
C GLY A 25 -24.46 -6.23 12.82
N THR A 26 -25.78 -6.23 13.06
CA THR A 26 -26.71 -7.35 12.76
C THR A 26 -26.85 -7.67 11.25
N TYR A 27 -26.23 -6.88 10.38
CA TYR A 27 -26.20 -7.05 8.91
C TYR A 27 -24.81 -7.41 8.38
N ASP A 28 -23.83 -7.61 9.27
CA ASP A 28 -22.44 -7.89 8.91
C ASP A 28 -22.27 -9.32 8.36
N HIS A 29 -23.14 -10.28 8.71
CA HIS A 29 -23.05 -11.70 8.28
C HIS A 29 -21.63 -12.33 8.27
N GLY A 30 -20.66 -11.76 9.01
CA GLY A 30 -19.26 -12.21 9.04
C GLY A 30 -18.37 -11.64 7.92
N GLY A 31 -18.75 -10.52 7.30
CA GLY A 31 -18.04 -9.89 6.17
C GLY A 31 -16.94 -8.90 6.58
N SER A 32 -16.99 -8.31 7.77
CA SER A 32 -15.88 -7.52 8.32
C SER A 32 -14.63 -8.39 8.44
N GLY A 33 -13.62 -8.09 7.62
CA GLY A 33 -12.36 -8.84 7.53
C GLY A 33 -12.21 -9.71 6.26
N TYR A 34 -13.11 -9.60 5.28
CA TYR A 34 -12.97 -10.28 3.98
C TYR A 34 -11.74 -9.79 3.21
N SER A 35 -11.58 -8.47 3.13
CA SER A 35 -10.38 -7.81 2.64
C SER A 35 -10.11 -6.56 3.46
N VAL A 36 -8.86 -6.14 3.39
CA VAL A 36 -8.33 -4.92 3.99
C VAL A 36 -7.53 -4.18 2.94
N ALA A 37 -7.39 -2.86 3.06
CA ALA A 37 -6.47 -2.08 2.23
C ALA A 37 -5.88 -0.94 3.07
N GLY A 38 -4.55 -0.76 3.03
CA GLY A 38 -3.95 0.50 3.48
C GLY A 38 -4.32 1.59 2.46
N LEU A 39 -4.80 2.72 2.96
CA LEU A 39 -5.22 3.85 2.14
C LEU A 39 -4.17 4.97 2.12
N GLY A 40 -3.25 4.99 3.08
CA GLY A 40 -2.46 6.16 3.42
C GLY A 40 -3.26 7.15 4.28
N ASP A 41 -2.69 8.31 4.58
CA ASP A 41 -3.34 9.38 5.35
C ASP A 41 -4.36 10.17 4.50
N ILE A 42 -5.62 9.76 4.50
CA ILE A 42 -6.68 10.38 3.66
C ILE A 42 -7.26 11.64 4.29
N ASN A 43 -6.99 11.86 5.58
CA ASN A 43 -7.55 12.97 6.37
C ASN A 43 -6.51 14.01 6.82
N GLY A 44 -5.22 13.76 6.56
CA GLY A 44 -4.08 14.65 6.77
C GLY A 44 -3.70 14.81 8.23
N ASP A 45 -4.03 13.86 9.09
CA ASP A 45 -3.72 13.91 10.52
C ASP A 45 -2.35 13.30 10.89
N GLY A 46 -1.65 12.75 9.90
CA GLY A 46 -0.33 12.16 9.99
C GLY A 46 -0.32 10.68 10.35
N PHE A 47 -1.47 10.01 10.32
CA PHE A 47 -1.58 8.56 10.55
C PHE A 47 -2.13 7.88 9.29
N ASP A 48 -1.59 6.72 8.93
CA ASP A 48 -2.13 5.98 7.79
C ASP A 48 -3.49 5.37 8.13
N ASP A 49 -4.43 5.46 7.18
CA ASP A 49 -5.78 4.95 7.32
C ASP A 49 -5.95 3.59 6.65
N VAL A 50 -6.93 2.82 7.14
CA VAL A 50 -7.16 1.45 6.66
C VAL A 50 -8.62 1.24 6.31
N ALA A 51 -8.89 0.72 5.11
CA ALA A 51 -10.21 0.23 4.74
C ALA A 51 -10.44 -1.21 5.22
N ILE A 52 -11.64 -1.46 5.75
CA ILE A 52 -12.19 -2.75 6.13
C ILE A 52 -13.39 -3.02 5.25
N VAL A 53 -13.34 -4.14 4.51
CA VAL A 53 -14.25 -4.37 3.40
C VAL A 53 -15.14 -5.57 3.62
N ALA A 54 -16.44 -5.41 3.32
CA ALA A 54 -17.46 -6.44 3.36
C ALA A 54 -18.29 -6.39 2.05
N PRO A 55 -17.80 -6.97 0.94
CA PRO A 55 -18.41 -6.83 -0.39
C PRO A 55 -19.77 -7.53 -0.50
N PHE A 56 -20.04 -8.50 0.39
CA PHE A 56 -21.27 -9.27 0.40
C PHE A 56 -22.29 -8.81 1.45
N ALA A 57 -22.09 -7.62 2.04
CA ALA A 57 -23.04 -7.06 2.99
C ALA A 57 -24.42 -6.86 2.34
N GLU A 58 -25.46 -7.37 3.01
CA GLU A 58 -26.85 -7.30 2.53
C GLU A 58 -27.52 -6.00 3.01
N GLY A 59 -28.24 -5.34 2.09
CA GLY A 59 -29.09 -4.20 2.42
C GLY A 59 -30.45 -4.62 3.01
N TRP A 60 -31.30 -3.61 3.28
CA TRP A 60 -32.64 -3.75 3.88
C TRP A 60 -33.60 -4.71 3.14
N SER A 61 -33.27 -5.14 1.92
CA SER A 61 -34.08 -5.97 1.03
C SER A 61 -33.46 -7.34 0.66
N GLN A 62 -32.41 -7.81 1.37
CA GLN A 62 -31.67 -9.07 1.10
C GLN A 62 -30.85 -9.07 -0.20
N TYR A 63 -30.58 -7.89 -0.75
CA TYR A 63 -29.70 -7.73 -1.90
C TYR A 63 -28.30 -7.33 -1.45
N THR A 64 -27.31 -7.88 -2.12
CA THR A 64 -25.90 -7.55 -1.91
C THR A 64 -25.65 -6.11 -2.34
N ILE A 65 -25.26 -5.26 -1.40
CA ILE A 65 -24.85 -3.88 -1.69
C ILE A 65 -23.34 -3.72 -1.54
N GLY A 66 -22.75 -4.41 -0.56
CA GLY A 66 -21.35 -4.25 -0.19
C GLY A 66 -21.09 -2.95 0.60
N THR A 67 -20.13 -3.01 1.52
CA THR A 67 -19.73 -1.87 2.36
C THR A 67 -18.22 -1.79 2.54
N VAL A 68 -17.71 -0.57 2.63
CA VAL A 68 -16.32 -0.25 2.99
C VAL A 68 -16.36 0.69 4.18
N ASN A 69 -15.71 0.31 5.28
CA ASN A 69 -15.55 1.17 6.46
C ASN A 69 -14.09 1.56 6.57
N VAL A 70 -13.80 2.82 6.83
CA VAL A 70 -12.43 3.28 7.04
C VAL A 70 -12.18 3.41 8.53
N PHE A 71 -11.08 2.83 8.99
CA PHE A 71 -10.50 3.16 10.28
C PHE A 71 -9.50 4.28 10.07
N GLU A 72 -9.83 5.45 10.61
CA GLU A 72 -8.88 6.56 10.68
C GLU A 72 -7.82 6.26 11.75
N GLY A 73 -6.56 6.25 11.29
CA GLY A 73 -5.38 6.02 12.10
C GLY A 73 -5.30 6.99 13.27
N ARG A 74 -4.63 6.59 14.36
CA ARG A 74 -4.47 7.47 15.53
C ARG A 74 -3.40 6.96 16.49
N ALA A 75 -2.80 7.90 17.21
CA ALA A 75 -1.88 7.58 18.29
C ALA A 75 -2.54 6.76 19.41
N SER A 76 -1.83 5.74 19.88
CA SER A 76 -2.23 4.90 21.03
C SER A 76 -3.65 4.31 20.91
N PRO A 77 -3.94 3.53 19.86
CA PRO A 77 -5.23 2.88 19.67
C PRO A 77 -5.57 1.98 20.87
N ALA A 78 -6.86 1.92 21.22
CA ALA A 78 -7.33 0.97 22.22
C ALA A 78 -7.11 -0.46 21.73
N ALA A 79 -6.93 -1.42 22.64
CA ALA A 79 -6.70 -2.82 22.29
C ALA A 79 -7.81 -3.42 21.42
N ASP A 80 -9.06 -3.01 21.66
CA ASP A 80 -10.23 -3.36 20.86
C ASP A 80 -10.92 -2.04 20.45
N ILE A 81 -11.12 -1.88 19.14
CA ILE A 81 -11.77 -0.72 18.52
C ILE A 81 -12.96 -1.23 17.73
N TYR A 82 -14.12 -0.64 17.93
CA TYR A 82 -15.31 -1.02 17.19
C TYR A 82 -15.53 -0.09 15.99
N LEU A 83 -15.77 -0.65 14.80
CA LEU A 83 -15.88 0.14 13.56
C LEU A 83 -17.10 1.08 13.51
N TRP A 84 -18.09 0.89 14.39
CA TRP A 84 -19.23 1.82 14.52
C TRP A 84 -18.90 3.08 15.35
N ASP A 85 -17.70 3.15 15.94
CA ASP A 85 -17.25 4.26 16.81
C ASP A 85 -16.35 5.29 16.10
N GLY A 86 -16.19 5.25 14.76
CA GLY A 86 -15.60 6.37 13.99
C GLY A 86 -14.95 6.01 12.66
N GLY A 87 -14.96 6.97 11.73
CA GLY A 87 -14.42 6.89 10.36
C GLY A 87 -15.51 6.92 9.27
N PRO A 88 -15.17 7.27 8.01
CA PRO A 88 -16.12 7.28 6.90
C PRO A 88 -16.56 5.86 6.52
N SER A 89 -17.83 5.72 6.13
CA SER A 89 -18.41 4.47 5.62
C SER A 89 -19.01 4.71 4.24
N PHE A 90 -18.72 3.79 3.32
CA PHE A 90 -19.22 3.77 1.96
C PHE A 90 -20.08 2.53 1.73
N MET A 91 -21.12 2.69 0.94
CA MET A 91 -22.08 1.63 0.64
C MET A 91 -22.36 1.61 -0.85
N GLY A 92 -22.40 0.42 -1.43
CA GLY A 92 -22.74 0.24 -2.82
C GLY A 92 -24.20 0.47 -3.14
N ARG A 93 -24.48 0.50 -4.43
CA ARG A 93 -25.83 0.42 -4.99
C ARG A 93 -26.35 -1.01 -4.93
N TYR A 94 -27.61 -1.14 -5.29
CA TYR A 94 -28.29 -2.42 -5.40
C TYR A 94 -27.55 -3.39 -6.34
N GLU A 95 -27.19 -4.58 -5.85
CA GLU A 95 -26.50 -5.65 -6.60
C GLU A 95 -25.12 -5.25 -7.16
N GLU A 96 -24.41 -4.32 -6.51
CA GLU A 96 -23.10 -3.83 -6.97
C GLU A 96 -21.90 -4.58 -6.36
N ASN A 97 -22.11 -5.43 -5.36
CA ASN A 97 -21.02 -6.08 -4.61
C ASN A 97 -19.90 -5.11 -4.20
N PHE A 98 -20.24 -3.87 -3.85
CA PHE A 98 -19.29 -2.77 -3.70
C PHE A 98 -18.19 -3.08 -2.67
N GLY A 99 -16.95 -2.72 -3.00
CA GLY A 99 -15.79 -3.14 -2.23
C GLY A 99 -15.26 -4.52 -2.63
N GLN A 100 -15.49 -4.99 -3.87
CA GLN A 100 -14.80 -6.18 -4.34
C GLN A 100 -13.28 -5.99 -4.36
N ARG A 101 -12.85 -4.74 -4.60
CA ARG A 101 -11.46 -4.32 -4.51
C ARG A 101 -11.40 -2.91 -3.93
N VAL A 102 -10.40 -2.68 -3.10
CA VAL A 102 -10.07 -1.37 -2.52
C VAL A 102 -8.55 -1.27 -2.53
N ALA A 103 -8.02 -0.11 -2.90
CA ALA A 103 -6.59 0.16 -2.82
C ALA A 103 -6.34 1.65 -2.62
N GLY A 104 -5.36 2.00 -1.79
CA GLY A 104 -4.76 3.34 -1.82
C GLY A 104 -4.09 3.59 -3.17
N LEU A 105 -4.17 4.83 -3.64
CA LEU A 105 -3.59 5.27 -4.90
C LEU A 105 -2.46 6.31 -4.71
N GLY A 106 -2.21 6.74 -3.47
CA GLY A 106 -1.33 7.87 -3.20
C GLY A 106 -2.03 9.21 -3.46
N ASP A 107 -1.28 10.30 -3.47
CA ASP A 107 -1.81 11.65 -3.69
C ASP A 107 -1.85 11.98 -5.19
N ILE A 108 -2.93 11.57 -5.87
CA ILE A 108 -3.10 11.75 -7.32
C ILE A 108 -3.33 13.21 -7.65
N ASN A 109 -4.00 13.93 -6.76
CA ASN A 109 -4.40 15.31 -7.00
C ASN A 109 -3.41 16.35 -6.42
N GLY A 110 -2.39 15.91 -5.69
CA GLY A 110 -1.32 16.71 -5.09
C GLY A 110 -1.80 17.66 -4.00
N ASP A 111 -2.90 17.35 -3.33
CA ASP A 111 -3.46 18.19 -2.26
C ASP A 111 -2.90 17.86 -0.87
N GLY A 112 -2.03 16.85 -0.79
CA GLY A 112 -1.34 16.40 0.41
C GLY A 112 -2.10 15.33 1.19
N PHE A 113 -3.23 14.85 0.67
CA PHE A 113 -3.99 13.75 1.24
C PHE A 113 -3.86 12.51 0.34
N ALA A 114 -3.84 11.32 0.95
CA ALA A 114 -3.86 10.10 0.18
C ALA A 114 -5.25 9.87 -0.45
N ASP A 115 -5.26 9.46 -1.71
CA ASP A 115 -6.44 9.07 -2.47
C ASP A 115 -6.56 7.55 -2.53
N PHE A 116 -7.75 7.06 -2.85
CA PHE A 116 -8.00 5.63 -2.96
C PHE A 116 -9.09 5.30 -3.97
N MET A 117 -9.18 4.03 -4.34
CA MET A 117 -10.30 3.52 -5.13
C MET A 117 -11.14 2.49 -4.40
N ILE A 118 -12.38 2.38 -4.84
CA ILE A 118 -13.26 1.26 -4.53
C ILE A 118 -13.84 0.73 -5.84
N GLU A 119 -13.74 -0.57 -6.06
CA GLU A 119 -14.42 -1.26 -7.17
C GLU A 119 -15.62 -2.06 -6.68
N GLY A 120 -16.70 -2.01 -7.46
CA GLY A 120 -17.84 -2.93 -7.39
C GLY A 120 -18.04 -3.65 -8.71
N SER A 121 -18.78 -4.76 -8.70
CA SER A 121 -19.33 -5.38 -9.91
C SER A 121 -20.84 -5.32 -9.84
N GLY A 122 -21.41 -4.38 -10.60
CA GLY A 122 -22.85 -4.22 -10.73
C GLY A 122 -23.38 -4.90 -11.98
N SER A 123 -24.53 -5.57 -11.86
CA SER A 123 -25.27 -6.03 -13.02
C SER A 123 -26.25 -4.94 -13.47
N TYR A 124 -26.05 -4.35 -14.66
CA TYR A 124 -27.02 -3.42 -15.25
C TYR A 124 -28.08 -4.15 -16.08
N TYR A 125 -29.30 -3.61 -16.05
CA TYR A 125 -30.44 -4.10 -16.80
C TYR A 125 -30.40 -3.58 -18.25
N GLN A 126 -29.79 -4.33 -19.18
CA GLN A 126 -29.88 -3.97 -20.61
C GLN A 126 -31.11 -4.60 -21.26
N ILE A 127 -31.86 -3.76 -21.99
CA ILE A 127 -32.84 -4.23 -22.96
C ILE A 127 -32.06 -4.71 -24.18
N ASP A 128 -32.17 -6.00 -24.49
CA ASP A 128 -31.68 -6.52 -25.76
C ASP A 128 -32.48 -5.86 -26.90
N VAL A 129 -31.81 -4.99 -27.66
CA VAL A 129 -32.44 -4.29 -28.79
C VAL A 129 -32.85 -5.23 -29.93
N THR A 130 -32.44 -6.50 -29.88
CA THR A 130 -32.80 -7.55 -30.84
C THR A 130 -33.92 -8.47 -30.36
N ASP A 131 -34.18 -8.54 -29.05
CA ASP A 131 -35.36 -9.18 -28.47
C ASP A 131 -35.89 -8.37 -27.29
N PRO A 132 -36.99 -7.60 -27.46
CA PRO A 132 -37.56 -6.77 -26.39
C PRO A 132 -38.16 -7.55 -25.21
N TYR A 133 -38.10 -8.89 -25.23
CA TYR A 133 -38.46 -9.78 -24.12
C TYR A 133 -37.26 -10.54 -23.53
N SER A 134 -36.06 -10.36 -24.09
CA SER A 134 -34.81 -10.92 -23.58
C SER A 134 -34.14 -9.90 -22.65
N TYR A 135 -33.84 -10.36 -21.44
CA TYR A 135 -33.12 -9.58 -20.43
C TYR A 135 -31.71 -10.12 -20.33
N VAL A 136 -30.72 -9.25 -20.52
CA VAL A 136 -29.30 -9.59 -20.32
C VAL A 136 -28.79 -8.79 -19.14
N TRP A 137 -28.37 -9.50 -18.11
CA TRP A 137 -27.56 -8.96 -17.04
C TRP A 137 -26.14 -8.80 -17.56
N VAL A 138 -25.64 -7.56 -17.59
CA VAL A 138 -24.25 -7.28 -17.93
C VAL A 138 -23.56 -6.84 -16.66
N ASP A 139 -22.60 -7.64 -16.22
CA ASP A 139 -21.71 -7.28 -15.13
C ASP A 139 -20.67 -6.31 -15.67
N VAL A 140 -20.72 -5.06 -15.21
CA VAL A 140 -19.68 -4.06 -15.48
C VAL A 140 -18.96 -3.73 -14.16
N PRO A 141 -17.62 -3.71 -14.16
CA PRO A 141 -16.90 -3.17 -13.04
C PRO A 141 -17.19 -1.67 -12.97
N HIS A 142 -17.55 -1.16 -11.80
CA HIS A 142 -17.57 0.27 -11.52
C HIS A 142 -16.41 0.58 -10.60
N THR A 143 -15.48 1.40 -11.09
CA THR A 143 -14.38 1.92 -10.28
C THR A 143 -14.70 3.33 -9.85
N TYR A 144 -14.67 3.58 -8.54
CA TYR A 144 -14.81 4.89 -7.93
C TYR A 144 -13.44 5.33 -7.42
N VAL A 145 -12.96 6.49 -7.86
CA VAL A 145 -11.79 7.14 -7.24
C VAL A 145 -12.29 8.14 -6.22
N ILE A 146 -11.75 8.09 -5.00
CA ILE A 146 -12.12 8.97 -3.91
C ILE A 146 -10.89 9.78 -3.55
N TYR A 147 -11.00 11.10 -3.67
CA TYR A 147 -9.94 12.00 -3.25
C TYR A 147 -10.04 12.25 -1.74
N GLY A 148 -8.90 12.18 -1.06
CA GLY A 148 -8.73 12.59 0.34
C GLY A 148 -9.08 14.07 0.53
N GLY A 149 -9.17 14.54 1.78
CA GLY A 149 -9.49 15.96 1.99
C GLY A 149 -9.89 16.40 3.40
N GLY A 150 -9.38 15.76 4.45
CA GLY A 150 -9.76 16.05 5.83
C GLY A 150 -11.25 15.77 6.07
N ASP A 151 -12.03 16.79 6.44
CA ASP A 151 -13.47 16.64 6.76
C ASP A 151 -14.34 16.26 5.53
N HIS A 152 -13.84 16.39 4.29
CA HIS A 152 -14.60 16.13 3.08
C HIS A 152 -13.85 15.23 2.09
N LEU A 153 -14.39 14.04 1.86
CA LEU A 153 -14.02 13.19 0.74
C LEU A 153 -14.77 13.65 -0.52
N THR A 154 -14.07 13.78 -1.66
CA THR A 154 -14.73 14.09 -2.93
C THR A 154 -14.75 12.86 -3.84
N GLY A 155 -15.94 12.52 -4.33
CA GLY A 155 -16.10 11.42 -5.28
C GLY A 155 -15.59 11.85 -6.66
N GLY A 156 -14.53 11.21 -7.12
CA GLY A 156 -14.02 11.24 -8.48
C GLY A 156 -14.59 10.10 -9.33
N THR A 157 -14.62 10.38 -10.63
CA THR A 157 -14.70 9.52 -11.83
C THR A 157 -15.25 8.08 -11.66
N THR A 158 -16.28 7.75 -12.46
CA THR A 158 -16.73 6.36 -12.65
C THR A 158 -16.19 5.86 -13.98
N SER A 159 -15.34 4.83 -13.95
CA SER A 159 -14.90 4.16 -15.18
C SER A 159 -15.50 2.75 -15.25
N ASP A 160 -15.87 2.32 -16.46
CA ASP A 160 -16.27 0.94 -16.77
C ASP A 160 -15.05 0.01 -16.96
N TYR A 161 -13.85 0.46 -16.58
CA TYR A 161 -12.59 -0.26 -16.80
C TYR A 161 -12.08 -0.86 -15.49
N SER A 162 -11.68 -2.14 -15.56
CA SER A 162 -10.96 -2.82 -14.49
C SER A 162 -9.46 -2.53 -14.52
N GLY A 163 -8.75 -2.89 -13.47
CA GLY A 163 -7.29 -2.81 -13.42
C GLY A 163 -6.74 -1.48 -12.91
N PHE A 164 -7.55 -0.70 -12.20
CA PHE A 164 -7.10 0.54 -11.55
C PHE A 164 -6.20 0.26 -10.35
N ALA A 165 -4.91 0.56 -10.40
CA ALA A 165 -4.01 0.45 -9.25
C ALA A 165 -3.08 1.66 -9.14
N ALA A 166 -2.43 1.86 -8.00
CA ALA A 166 -1.36 2.84 -7.86
C ALA A 166 -0.21 2.48 -8.82
N ALA A 167 0.36 3.49 -9.48
CA ALA A 167 1.56 3.37 -10.29
C ALA A 167 2.78 4.11 -9.69
N GLY A 168 2.56 4.99 -8.70
CA GLY A 168 3.58 5.94 -8.23
C GLY A 168 3.70 7.13 -9.18
N ASP A 169 4.70 8.00 -9.02
CA ASP A 169 4.92 9.17 -9.88
C ASP A 169 5.76 8.78 -11.11
N VAL A 170 5.13 8.18 -12.12
CA VAL A 170 5.80 7.59 -13.30
C VAL A 170 6.33 8.66 -14.24
N ASN A 171 5.76 9.87 -14.21
CA ASN A 171 6.20 11.00 -15.03
C ASN A 171 7.00 12.07 -14.26
N GLY A 172 7.26 11.88 -12.97
CA GLY A 172 8.10 12.74 -12.15
C GLY A 172 7.54 14.16 -11.99
N ASP A 173 6.22 14.33 -12.07
CA ASP A 173 5.56 15.63 -11.95
C ASP A 173 5.10 15.95 -10.52
N GLY A 174 5.30 15.01 -9.59
CA GLY A 174 4.97 15.11 -8.18
C GLY A 174 3.54 14.67 -7.84
N PHE A 175 2.76 14.22 -8.81
CA PHE A 175 1.44 13.63 -8.60
C PHE A 175 1.53 12.11 -8.69
N ALA A 176 0.76 11.39 -7.88
CA ALA A 176 0.68 9.94 -8.04
C ALA A 176 -0.09 9.58 -9.32
N ASP A 177 0.43 8.61 -10.07
CA ASP A 177 -0.20 8.07 -11.27
C ASP A 177 -0.91 6.74 -10.98
N VAL A 178 -1.75 6.32 -11.92
CA VAL A 178 -2.50 5.07 -11.81
C VAL A 178 -2.35 4.19 -13.04
N THR A 179 -2.32 2.88 -12.85
CA THR A 179 -2.50 1.92 -13.95
C THR A 179 -3.99 1.78 -14.26
N VAL A 180 -4.33 1.55 -15.53
CA VAL A 180 -5.68 1.29 -16.01
C VAL A 180 -5.67 0.19 -17.06
N GLY A 181 -6.56 -0.78 -16.92
CA GLY A 181 -6.56 -1.98 -17.75
C GLY A 181 -5.32 -2.82 -17.50
N THR A 182 -4.63 -3.23 -18.58
CA THR A 182 -3.47 -4.13 -18.49
C THR A 182 -2.17 -3.55 -19.05
N SER A 183 -2.19 -2.32 -19.55
CA SER A 183 -1.04 -1.76 -20.29
C SER A 183 -0.96 -0.23 -20.31
N THR A 184 -1.86 0.47 -19.62
CA THR A 184 -1.91 1.93 -19.65
C THR A 184 -1.64 2.49 -18.26
N ILE A 185 -0.80 3.51 -18.20
CA ILE A 185 -0.58 4.36 -17.03
C ILE A 185 -1.23 5.70 -17.37
N VAL A 186 -1.98 6.26 -16.44
CA VAL A 186 -2.66 7.54 -16.55
C VAL A 186 -2.06 8.46 -15.52
N PHE A 187 -1.60 9.61 -15.99
CA PHE A 187 -0.91 10.56 -15.14
C PHE A 187 -1.87 11.31 -14.22
N GLY A 188 -1.48 11.45 -12.96
CA GLY A 188 -2.12 12.32 -11.99
C GLY A 188 -2.01 13.78 -12.40
N SER A 189 -2.74 14.66 -11.71
CA SER A 189 -2.67 16.10 -11.95
C SER A 189 -3.30 16.86 -10.80
N ALA A 190 -3.13 18.17 -10.72
CA ALA A 190 -3.82 19.01 -9.73
C ALA A 190 -5.36 18.95 -9.76
N THR A 191 -5.96 18.33 -10.78
CA THR A 191 -7.40 18.06 -10.87
C THR A 191 -7.77 16.59 -10.68
N GLY A 192 -6.78 15.76 -10.32
CA GLY A 192 -6.84 14.31 -10.29
C GLY A 192 -6.72 13.67 -11.68
N ILE A 193 -7.34 12.51 -11.86
CA ILE A 193 -7.42 11.81 -13.15
C ILE A 193 -8.63 12.26 -13.99
N PRO A 194 -8.62 12.05 -15.32
CA PRO A 194 -9.77 12.38 -16.18
C PRO A 194 -11.07 11.64 -15.82
N ASP A 195 -12.22 12.31 -15.93
CA ASP A 195 -13.55 11.75 -15.61
C ASP A 195 -13.95 10.48 -16.40
N ASP A 196 -13.44 10.34 -17.63
CA ASP A 196 -13.69 9.20 -18.51
C ASP A 196 -12.35 8.67 -19.03
N VAL A 197 -11.73 7.80 -18.23
CA VAL A 197 -10.44 7.21 -18.54
C VAL A 197 -10.62 6.11 -19.57
N ALA A 198 -10.70 6.48 -20.85
CA ALA A 198 -10.67 5.51 -21.94
C ALA A 198 -9.22 5.24 -22.36
N PRO A 199 -8.65 4.02 -22.18
CA PRO A 199 -7.27 3.72 -22.58
C PRO A 199 -6.96 4.03 -24.05
N ALA A 200 -7.97 4.01 -24.92
CA ALA A 200 -7.85 4.38 -26.32
C ALA A 200 -7.55 5.87 -26.56
N THR A 201 -7.99 6.76 -25.66
CA THR A 201 -7.85 8.22 -25.79
C THR A 201 -6.63 8.78 -25.06
N ILE A 202 -6.00 8.00 -24.17
CA ILE A 202 -4.75 8.38 -23.49
C ILE A 202 -3.66 8.69 -24.53
N ASP A 203 -3.02 9.84 -24.36
CA ASP A 203 -1.94 10.36 -25.19
C ASP A 203 -0.71 10.72 -24.35
N ALA A 204 0.34 11.24 -24.99
CA ALA A 204 1.61 11.51 -24.29
C ALA A 204 1.52 12.63 -23.24
N ALA A 205 0.45 13.42 -23.21
CA ALA A 205 0.23 14.44 -22.19
C ALA A 205 -0.51 13.88 -20.97
N THR A 206 -1.21 12.76 -21.11
CA THR A 206 -2.12 12.21 -20.11
C THR A 206 -1.75 10.81 -19.64
N GLY A 207 -0.75 10.17 -20.27
CA GLY A 207 -0.28 8.88 -19.81
C GLY A 207 0.75 8.19 -20.70
N LEU A 208 1.07 6.97 -20.29
CA LEU A 208 2.06 6.10 -20.92
C LEU A 208 1.41 4.75 -21.27
N LYS A 209 1.71 4.23 -22.46
CA LYS A 209 1.23 2.92 -22.93
C LYS A 209 2.38 1.95 -23.07
N VAL A 210 2.26 0.79 -22.43
CA VAL A 210 3.17 -0.34 -22.64
C VAL A 210 2.65 -1.16 -23.82
N THR A 211 3.51 -1.40 -24.80
CA THR A 211 3.18 -2.02 -26.10
C THR A 211 4.19 -3.12 -26.44
N GLY A 212 4.02 -3.80 -27.57
CA GLY A 212 4.93 -4.86 -28.02
C GLY A 212 4.49 -6.28 -27.68
N ALA A 213 3.50 -6.43 -26.78
CA ALA A 213 2.88 -7.71 -26.41
C ALA A 213 1.40 -7.52 -26.06
N THR A 214 0.73 -8.63 -25.76
CA THR A 214 -0.60 -8.61 -25.12
C THR A 214 -0.41 -8.83 -23.62
N PHE A 215 -0.82 -7.86 -22.82
CA PHE A 215 -0.56 -7.85 -21.38
C PHE A 215 -1.76 -8.35 -20.57
N ARG A 216 -1.44 -9.09 -19.49
CA ARG A 216 -2.38 -9.57 -18.48
C ARG A 216 -2.50 -8.65 -17.29
N SER A 217 -1.41 -8.00 -16.91
CA SER A 217 -1.36 -7.07 -15.78
C SER A 217 -0.23 -6.07 -15.97
N ILE A 218 -0.41 -4.92 -15.34
CA ILE A 218 0.60 -3.90 -15.16
C ILE A 218 0.41 -3.32 -13.76
N ASP A 219 1.49 -3.23 -13.01
CA ASP A 219 1.49 -2.78 -11.61
C ASP A 219 2.69 -1.84 -11.38
N ALA A 220 2.68 -1.06 -10.30
CA ALA A 220 3.85 -0.30 -9.87
C ALA A 220 5.05 -1.22 -9.61
N ALA A 221 6.25 -0.75 -9.94
CA ALA A 221 7.51 -1.36 -9.58
C ALA A 221 8.30 -0.55 -8.54
N GLY A 222 7.97 0.75 -8.38
CA GLY A 222 8.79 1.68 -7.59
C GLY A 222 9.91 2.28 -8.45
N ASP A 223 10.86 3.01 -7.87
CA ASP A 223 12.03 3.54 -8.60
C ASP A 223 13.14 2.47 -8.66
N VAL A 224 13.06 1.59 -9.66
CA VAL A 224 13.92 0.39 -9.77
C VAL A 224 15.30 0.74 -10.31
N ASP A 225 15.46 1.85 -11.04
CA ASP A 225 16.74 2.31 -11.57
C ASP A 225 17.34 3.55 -10.87
N GLY A 226 16.60 4.15 -9.93
CA GLY A 226 17.07 5.23 -9.07
C GLY A 226 17.14 6.58 -9.77
N ASP A 227 16.35 6.76 -10.84
CA ASP A 227 16.33 7.99 -11.62
C ASP A 227 15.31 9.02 -11.10
N GLY A 228 14.53 8.64 -10.08
CA GLY A 228 13.52 9.45 -9.41
C GLY A 228 12.14 9.40 -10.05
N PHE A 229 11.94 8.61 -11.11
CA PHE A 229 10.63 8.31 -11.68
C PHE A 229 10.12 6.97 -11.13
N GLY A 230 8.82 6.87 -10.93
CA GLY A 230 8.18 5.58 -10.66
C GLY A 230 8.25 4.68 -11.88
N ASP A 231 8.66 3.44 -11.70
CA ASP A 231 8.65 2.42 -12.74
C ASP A 231 7.42 1.53 -12.64
N VAL A 232 7.16 0.79 -13.70
CA VAL A 232 6.08 -0.20 -13.76
C VAL A 232 6.59 -1.56 -14.19
N VAL A 233 5.87 -2.60 -13.77
CA VAL A 233 6.13 -3.96 -14.17
C VAL A 233 4.92 -4.54 -14.88
N ALA A 234 5.13 -5.01 -16.11
CA ALA A 234 4.08 -5.57 -16.96
C ALA A 234 4.30 -7.06 -17.17
N ARG A 235 3.22 -7.85 -17.11
CA ARG A 235 3.23 -9.28 -17.41
C ARG A 235 2.42 -9.57 -18.68
N ASP A 236 3.00 -10.30 -19.61
CA ASP A 236 2.33 -10.68 -20.85
C ASP A 236 1.59 -12.04 -20.80
N ASP A 237 0.85 -12.35 -21.86
CA ASP A 237 0.12 -13.61 -22.01
C ASP A 237 1.01 -14.85 -22.13
N ASN A 238 2.29 -14.67 -22.45
CA ASN A 238 3.29 -15.73 -22.52
C ASN A 238 4.01 -15.93 -21.17
N ASN A 239 3.59 -15.20 -20.13
CA ASN A 239 4.19 -15.18 -18.79
C ASN A 239 5.61 -14.60 -18.74
N ASP A 240 5.99 -13.79 -19.73
CA ASP A 240 7.16 -12.92 -19.62
C ASP A 240 6.80 -11.70 -18.76
N ALA A 241 7.78 -11.18 -18.02
CA ALA A 241 7.66 -9.92 -17.29
C ALA A 241 8.71 -8.91 -17.76
N TYR A 242 8.33 -7.64 -17.67
CA TYR A 242 9.11 -6.51 -18.14
C TYR A 242 9.02 -5.40 -17.11
N VAL A 243 10.17 -4.93 -16.62
CA VAL A 243 10.24 -3.64 -15.91
C VAL A 243 10.40 -2.57 -16.98
N VAL A 244 9.55 -1.56 -16.94
CA VAL A 244 9.56 -0.41 -17.85
C VAL A 244 9.83 0.83 -17.04
N PHE A 245 10.92 1.52 -17.37
CA PHE A 245 11.32 2.71 -16.62
C PHE A 245 10.40 3.90 -16.90
N GLY A 246 10.10 4.62 -15.82
CA GLY A 246 9.36 5.87 -15.80
C GLY A 246 10.03 6.94 -16.67
N ARG A 247 9.26 7.98 -17.01
CA ARG A 247 9.72 9.05 -17.90
C ARG A 247 8.83 10.28 -17.87
N ALA A 248 9.45 11.45 -17.91
CA ALA A 248 8.77 12.75 -17.91
C ALA A 248 7.77 13.00 -19.03
N LEU A 249 7.91 12.34 -20.18
CA LEU A 249 6.97 12.44 -21.29
C LEU A 249 6.31 11.09 -21.52
N GLY A 250 4.98 11.09 -21.57
CA GLY A 250 4.19 9.92 -21.88
C GLY A 250 4.36 9.44 -23.32
N GLY A 251 3.41 8.62 -23.78
CA GLY A 251 3.41 8.07 -25.13
C GLY A 251 3.38 6.55 -25.10
N SER A 252 4.34 5.89 -25.74
CA SER A 252 4.39 4.43 -25.75
C SER A 252 5.81 3.87 -25.61
N VAL A 253 5.95 2.81 -24.81
CA VAL A 253 7.17 1.99 -24.73
C VAL A 253 6.88 0.63 -25.30
N ASP A 254 7.73 0.15 -26.21
CA ASP A 254 7.63 -1.20 -26.79
C ASP A 254 8.55 -2.14 -26.00
N VAL A 255 7.97 -3.11 -25.29
CA VAL A 255 8.74 -4.05 -24.45
C VAL A 255 9.69 -4.93 -25.27
N GLY A 256 9.41 -5.15 -26.56
CA GLY A 256 10.28 -5.88 -27.47
C GLY A 256 11.54 -5.10 -27.87
N GLN A 257 11.64 -3.82 -27.51
CA GLN A 257 12.78 -2.94 -27.78
C GLN A 257 13.55 -2.52 -26.52
N LEU A 258 13.21 -3.07 -25.35
CA LEU A 258 13.92 -2.80 -24.11
C LEU A 258 15.40 -3.16 -24.24
N ASN A 259 16.25 -2.25 -23.77
CA ASN A 259 17.69 -2.31 -23.98
C ASN A 259 18.49 -2.00 -22.71
N GLY A 260 17.82 -1.90 -21.56
CA GLY A 260 18.41 -1.54 -20.26
C GLY A 260 18.40 -0.04 -19.95
N ALA A 261 18.14 0.84 -20.92
CA ALA A 261 17.97 2.28 -20.68
C ALA A 261 16.50 2.73 -20.58
N ASP A 262 15.58 1.89 -21.06
CA ASP A 262 14.12 2.13 -21.01
C ASP A 262 13.40 1.07 -20.16
N GLY A 263 14.17 0.23 -19.46
CA GLY A 263 13.71 -0.97 -18.76
C GLY A 263 14.39 -2.25 -19.24
N PHE A 264 13.97 -3.39 -18.68
CA PHE A 264 14.56 -4.70 -18.93
C PHE A 264 13.55 -5.84 -18.82
N LYS A 265 13.86 -6.96 -19.48
CA LYS A 265 13.09 -8.20 -19.38
C LYS A 265 13.50 -9.00 -18.14
N LEU A 266 12.53 -9.57 -17.44
CA LEU A 266 12.70 -10.62 -16.44
C LEU A 266 12.52 -11.99 -17.13
N ASP A 267 13.62 -12.56 -17.61
CA ASP A 267 13.62 -13.75 -18.47
C ASP A 267 13.64 -15.04 -17.63
N LEU A 268 12.45 -15.48 -17.21
CA LEU A 268 12.31 -16.72 -16.45
C LEU A 268 12.42 -17.95 -17.36
N PRO A 269 13.39 -18.86 -17.12
CA PRO A 269 13.71 -19.92 -18.06
C PRO A 269 12.63 -21.00 -18.21
N VAL A 270 11.75 -21.20 -17.23
CA VAL A 270 10.56 -22.06 -17.30
C VAL A 270 9.59 -21.74 -16.16
N GLY A 271 8.33 -21.44 -16.47
CA GLY A 271 7.30 -21.38 -15.44
C GLY A 271 6.02 -20.66 -15.85
N ASP A 272 5.01 -20.81 -15.00
CA ASP A 272 3.82 -19.94 -15.01
C ASP A 272 4.09 -18.78 -14.05
N LEU A 273 4.28 -17.57 -14.58
CA LEU A 273 4.41 -16.36 -13.77
C LEU A 273 3.01 -15.92 -13.32
N ARG A 274 2.76 -15.96 -12.02
CA ARG A 274 1.42 -15.77 -11.44
C ARG A 274 1.16 -14.36 -10.96
N ALA A 275 2.19 -13.68 -10.47
CA ALA A 275 2.12 -12.32 -9.98
C ALA A 275 3.50 -11.65 -10.02
N VAL A 276 3.50 -10.33 -10.09
CA VAL A 276 4.67 -9.48 -9.89
C VAL A 276 4.28 -8.41 -8.88
N VAL A 277 5.21 -8.04 -8.00
CA VAL A 277 4.92 -7.19 -6.85
C VAL A 277 6.10 -6.26 -6.60
N SER A 278 5.88 -4.96 -6.53
CA SER A 278 6.89 -4.03 -5.98
C SER A 278 7.05 -4.27 -4.48
N LEU A 279 8.29 -4.33 -4.02
CA LEU A 279 8.61 -4.50 -2.60
C LEU A 279 9.10 -3.22 -1.95
N GLY A 280 9.62 -2.26 -2.72
CA GLY A 280 10.52 -1.22 -2.20
C GLY A 280 11.96 -1.73 -2.02
N ASP A 281 12.86 -0.90 -1.50
CA ASP A 281 14.25 -1.27 -1.23
C ASP A 281 14.39 -2.28 -0.07
N VAL A 282 14.59 -3.57 -0.39
CA VAL A 282 14.76 -4.65 0.62
C VAL A 282 16.22 -4.88 1.00
N ASN A 283 17.17 -4.35 0.24
CA ASN A 283 18.60 -4.64 0.37
C ASN A 283 19.45 -3.44 0.85
N GLY A 284 18.85 -2.26 0.96
CA GLY A 284 19.46 -1.00 1.40
C GLY A 284 20.38 -0.33 0.39
N ASP A 285 20.23 -0.60 -0.91
CA ASP A 285 21.01 0.04 -1.98
C ASP A 285 20.37 1.32 -2.52
N GLY A 286 19.15 1.63 -2.09
CA GLY A 286 18.37 2.81 -2.45
C GLY A 286 17.57 2.67 -3.75
N LEU A 287 17.49 1.47 -4.32
CA LEU A 287 16.65 1.15 -5.47
C LEU A 287 15.49 0.26 -5.04
N ASP A 288 14.31 0.45 -5.62
CA ASP A 288 13.17 -0.39 -5.32
C ASP A 288 13.32 -1.78 -5.96
N ASP A 289 12.94 -2.81 -5.21
CA ASP A 289 13.08 -4.20 -5.61
C ASP A 289 11.73 -4.80 -6.04
N VAL A 290 11.79 -5.85 -6.86
CA VAL A 290 10.60 -6.50 -7.43
C VAL A 290 10.58 -7.99 -7.12
N ALA A 291 9.43 -8.50 -6.68
CA ALA A 291 9.19 -9.93 -6.51
C ALA A 291 8.41 -10.56 -7.67
N LEU A 292 8.79 -11.77 -8.04
CA LEU A 292 8.09 -12.62 -9.00
C LEU A 292 7.58 -13.88 -8.31
N ASP A 293 6.28 -14.12 -8.35
CA ASP A 293 5.66 -15.40 -7.96
C ASP A 293 5.58 -16.31 -9.19
N ALA A 294 6.50 -17.25 -9.30
CA ALA A 294 6.62 -18.15 -10.43
C ALA A 294 6.35 -19.61 -10.02
N MET A 295 5.85 -20.40 -10.96
CA MET A 295 5.65 -21.83 -10.78
C MET A 295 6.53 -22.60 -11.76
N ILE A 296 7.61 -23.21 -11.26
CA ILE A 296 8.51 -24.02 -12.11
C ILE A 296 7.74 -25.24 -12.60
N GLN A 297 7.62 -25.39 -13.92
CA GLN A 297 6.93 -26.51 -14.53
C GLN A 297 7.77 -27.80 -14.44
N GLY A 298 7.13 -28.89 -14.01
CA GLY A 298 7.74 -30.21 -13.87
C GLY A 298 6.75 -31.26 -13.38
N PRO A 299 7.17 -32.53 -13.19
CA PRO A 299 6.29 -33.60 -12.70
C PRO A 299 5.66 -33.32 -11.33
N GLN A 300 6.30 -32.44 -10.55
CA GLN A 300 5.76 -31.77 -9.38
C GLN A 300 6.04 -30.29 -9.61
N ALA A 301 5.01 -29.52 -9.93
CA ALA A 301 5.18 -28.08 -10.11
C ALA A 301 5.51 -27.46 -8.75
N VAL A 302 6.61 -26.72 -8.69
CA VAL A 302 7.13 -26.14 -7.44
C VAL A 302 6.96 -24.63 -7.51
N PRO A 303 6.20 -24.01 -6.59
CA PRO A 303 6.17 -22.56 -6.48
C PRO A 303 7.55 -22.05 -6.04
N ILE A 304 8.01 -20.98 -6.66
CA ILE A 304 9.23 -20.28 -6.31
C ILE A 304 8.96 -18.78 -6.37
N ILE A 305 9.46 -18.09 -5.35
CA ILE A 305 9.45 -16.63 -5.35
C ILE A 305 10.88 -16.18 -5.61
N TYR A 306 11.04 -15.28 -6.56
CA TYR A 306 12.29 -14.57 -6.81
C TYR A 306 12.12 -13.12 -6.37
N VAL A 307 13.08 -12.58 -5.64
CA VAL A 307 13.22 -11.16 -5.38
C VAL A 307 14.41 -10.68 -6.20
N VAL A 308 14.16 -9.83 -7.18
CA VAL A 308 15.17 -9.26 -8.06
C VAL A 308 15.46 -7.86 -7.57
N PHE A 309 16.75 -7.56 -7.36
CA PHE A 309 17.12 -6.24 -6.88
C PHE A 309 17.06 -5.18 -7.98
N GLY A 310 16.72 -3.96 -7.59
CA GLY A 310 16.79 -2.77 -8.41
C GLY A 310 18.17 -2.61 -9.05
N ARG A 311 18.19 -1.95 -10.21
CA ARG A 311 19.42 -1.84 -11.02
C ARG A 311 19.41 -0.66 -11.99
N ALA A 312 20.50 0.09 -11.92
CA ALA A 312 20.88 1.12 -12.90
C ALA A 312 22.03 0.68 -13.84
N ASP A 313 22.28 -0.63 -13.96
CA ASP A 313 23.46 -1.16 -14.65
C ASP A 313 23.32 -1.25 -16.18
N GLY A 314 22.15 -0.90 -16.73
CA GLY A 314 21.89 -0.86 -18.17
C GLY A 314 21.72 -2.24 -18.81
N VAL A 315 21.41 -3.27 -18.03
CA VAL A 315 21.19 -4.63 -18.55
C VAL A 315 19.79 -4.75 -19.14
N ALA A 316 19.68 -5.30 -20.36
CA ALA A 316 18.40 -5.46 -21.06
C ALA A 316 17.58 -6.69 -20.62
N SER A 317 18.21 -7.67 -19.95
CA SER A 317 17.55 -8.90 -19.52
C SER A 317 18.20 -9.48 -18.27
N VAL A 318 17.39 -9.86 -17.29
CA VAL A 318 17.80 -10.49 -16.03
C VAL A 318 17.21 -11.90 -15.99
N ASP A 319 18.03 -12.90 -15.65
CA ASP A 319 17.59 -14.28 -15.41
C ASP A 319 17.41 -14.51 -13.89
N PRO A 320 16.16 -14.58 -13.38
CA PRO A 320 15.93 -14.77 -11.96
C PRO A 320 16.39 -16.13 -11.41
N SER A 321 16.67 -17.12 -12.28
CA SER A 321 17.23 -18.40 -11.83
C SER A 321 18.72 -18.34 -11.48
N ALA A 322 19.39 -17.25 -11.89
CA ALA A 322 20.82 -17.00 -11.66
C ALA A 322 21.07 -16.05 -10.48
N LEU A 323 20.05 -15.76 -9.67
CA LEU A 323 20.19 -14.90 -8.50
C LEU A 323 21.12 -15.51 -7.44
N ASP A 324 22.05 -14.71 -6.92
CA ASP A 324 23.14 -15.19 -6.06
C ASP A 324 23.26 -14.49 -4.70
N GLY A 325 22.34 -13.58 -4.40
CA GLY A 325 22.34 -12.75 -3.20
C GLY A 325 22.93 -11.35 -3.41
N THR A 326 23.61 -11.09 -4.53
CA THR A 326 24.12 -9.76 -4.90
C THR A 326 23.24 -9.02 -5.90
N ASN A 327 22.39 -9.75 -6.62
CA ASN A 327 21.46 -9.24 -7.63
C ASN A 327 19.99 -9.63 -7.34
N GLY A 328 19.76 -10.23 -6.17
CA GLY A 328 18.48 -10.77 -5.74
C GLY A 328 18.63 -12.12 -5.07
N PHE A 329 17.52 -12.74 -4.68
CA PHE A 329 17.49 -14.06 -4.04
C PHE A 329 16.18 -14.82 -4.34
N SER A 330 16.18 -16.12 -4.06
CA SER A 330 14.98 -16.95 -4.10
C SER A 330 14.44 -17.26 -2.71
N VAL A 331 13.13 -17.46 -2.56
CA VAL A 331 12.51 -17.89 -1.29
C VAL A 331 12.19 -19.37 -1.33
N LEU A 332 12.66 -20.11 -0.33
CA LEU A 332 12.47 -21.56 -0.17
C LEU A 332 11.48 -21.85 0.96
N GLY A 333 10.65 -22.87 0.76
CA GLY A 333 9.61 -23.28 1.72
C GLY A 333 8.38 -22.37 1.76
N GLY A 334 8.42 -21.26 1.00
CA GLY A 334 7.23 -20.51 0.63
C GLY A 334 6.42 -21.25 -0.43
N ASN A 335 5.11 -21.03 -0.40
CA ASN A 335 4.18 -21.30 -1.49
C ASN A 335 3.97 -20.00 -2.30
N THR A 336 2.87 -19.90 -3.03
CA THR A 336 2.43 -18.70 -3.76
C THR A 336 2.02 -17.54 -2.84
N LEU A 337 1.82 -16.36 -3.40
CA LEU A 337 1.46 -15.07 -2.77
C LEU A 337 2.66 -14.34 -2.16
N VAL A 338 2.95 -13.18 -2.73
CA VAL A 338 3.90 -12.18 -2.23
C VAL A 338 3.17 -10.86 -2.08
N ALA A 339 3.52 -10.10 -1.05
CA ALA A 339 3.06 -8.72 -0.87
C ALA A 339 4.18 -7.90 -0.22
N ALA A 340 4.23 -6.59 -0.52
CA ALA A 340 5.01 -5.66 0.28
C ALA A 340 4.42 -5.58 1.70
N ALA A 341 5.29 -5.53 2.70
CA ALA A 341 4.90 -5.34 4.09
C ALA A 341 5.20 -3.91 4.59
N GLY A 342 6.02 -3.16 3.86
CA GLY A 342 6.65 -1.93 4.36
C GLY A 342 7.78 -2.23 5.36
N ASP A 343 8.33 -1.21 6.02
CA ASP A 343 9.30 -1.41 7.10
C ASP A 343 8.58 -1.72 8.41
N LEU A 344 8.52 -3.00 8.81
CA LEU A 344 7.86 -3.43 10.05
C LEU A 344 8.80 -3.43 11.25
N ASN A 345 10.11 -3.29 10.99
CA ASN A 345 11.16 -3.49 11.98
C ASN A 345 11.95 -2.19 12.30
N GLY A 346 11.58 -1.08 11.67
CA GLY A 346 12.12 0.25 11.92
C GLY A 346 13.58 0.43 11.50
N ASP A 347 14.07 -0.39 10.56
CA ASP A 347 15.42 -0.29 10.02
C ASP A 347 15.51 0.42 8.66
N THR A 348 14.37 0.95 8.20
CA THR A 348 14.12 1.69 6.96
C THR A 348 14.22 0.85 5.70
N LEU A 349 14.34 -0.47 5.81
CA LEU A 349 14.32 -1.37 4.67
C LEU A 349 12.92 -1.96 4.53
N ALA A 350 12.50 -2.17 3.30
CA ALA A 350 11.23 -2.80 3.05
C ALA A 350 11.27 -4.29 3.47
N ASP A 351 10.21 -4.72 4.14
CA ASP A 351 9.97 -6.11 4.47
C ASP A 351 8.93 -6.70 3.50
N LEU A 352 8.93 -8.02 3.35
CA LEU A 352 8.02 -8.72 2.44
C LEU A 352 7.23 -9.82 3.14
N ILE A 353 6.00 -10.00 2.68
CA ILE A 353 5.11 -11.08 3.08
C ILE A 353 5.16 -12.18 2.03
N VAL A 354 5.33 -13.42 2.49
CA VAL A 354 5.36 -14.62 1.65
C VAL A 354 4.35 -15.64 2.15
N SER A 355 3.64 -16.29 1.22
CA SER A 355 2.66 -17.34 1.51
C SER A 355 1.50 -16.89 2.40
N GLY A 356 1.22 -15.58 2.42
CA GLY A 356 0.19 -14.97 3.27
C GLY A 356 0.39 -15.19 4.77
N ARG A 357 1.60 -15.54 5.23
CA ARG A 357 1.86 -15.81 6.65
C ARG A 357 3.27 -15.52 7.15
N TYR A 358 4.28 -15.53 6.28
CA TYR A 358 5.67 -15.31 6.69
C TYR A 358 6.05 -13.88 6.36
N VAL A 359 6.64 -13.18 7.32
CA VAL A 359 7.32 -11.90 7.10
C VAL A 359 8.81 -12.19 7.02
N ILE A 360 9.46 -11.71 5.97
CA ILE A 360 10.91 -11.72 5.82
C ILE A 360 11.37 -10.27 5.95
N PHE A 361 12.36 -10.03 6.81
CA PHE A 361 12.90 -8.68 6.97
C PHE A 361 13.90 -8.34 5.87
N GLY A 362 13.80 -7.11 5.37
CA GLY A 362 14.84 -6.49 4.55
C GLY A 362 16.16 -6.44 5.32
N ARG A 363 17.28 -6.40 4.60
CA ARG A 363 18.61 -6.33 5.23
C ARG A 363 19.69 -5.80 4.30
N SER A 364 20.59 -5.01 4.87
CA SER A 364 21.72 -4.40 4.14
C SER A 364 23.05 -5.15 4.27
N ASP A 365 23.09 -6.23 5.04
CA ASP A 365 24.22 -7.15 5.04
C ASP A 365 24.01 -8.30 4.06
N ALA A 366 25.03 -9.16 3.89
CA ALA A 366 25.03 -10.16 2.84
C ALA A 366 23.77 -11.05 2.86
N ILE A 367 23.01 -10.99 1.76
CA ILE A 367 21.83 -11.82 1.52
C ILE A 367 22.28 -13.12 0.84
N PRO A 368 21.86 -14.30 1.29
CA PRO A 368 22.14 -15.55 0.58
C PRO A 368 21.30 -15.65 -0.71
N ALA A 369 21.81 -16.36 -1.72
CA ALA A 369 21.06 -16.70 -2.95
C ALA A 369 19.68 -17.34 -2.71
N SER A 370 19.47 -17.94 -1.53
CA SER A 370 18.17 -18.45 -1.10
C SER A 370 17.88 -18.18 0.37
N VAL A 371 16.67 -17.72 0.65
CA VAL A 371 16.14 -17.47 2.00
C VAL A 371 15.07 -18.51 2.30
N ASN A 372 15.23 -19.26 3.40
CA ASN A 372 14.29 -20.32 3.78
C ASN A 372 13.35 -19.82 4.90
N VAL A 373 12.04 -19.82 4.64
CA VAL A 373 11.04 -19.38 5.64
C VAL A 373 11.01 -20.24 6.90
N GLY A 374 11.44 -21.51 6.82
CA GLY A 374 11.58 -22.39 7.98
C GLY A 374 12.77 -22.04 8.89
N ALA A 375 13.64 -21.12 8.47
CA ALA A 375 14.77 -20.61 9.24
C ALA A 375 14.52 -19.22 9.85
N LEU A 376 13.29 -18.71 9.76
CA LEU A 376 12.89 -17.45 10.40
C LEU A 376 12.94 -17.60 11.92
N ASN A 377 13.52 -16.62 12.59
CA ASN A 377 13.85 -16.69 14.02
C ASN A 377 13.56 -15.41 14.80
N GLY A 378 12.90 -14.44 14.17
CA GLY A 378 12.58 -13.14 14.74
C GLY A 378 13.66 -12.07 14.54
N SER A 379 14.87 -12.43 14.09
CA SER A 379 15.89 -11.44 13.67
C SER A 379 15.93 -11.24 12.15
N ASN A 380 15.41 -12.20 11.39
CA ASN A 380 15.39 -12.22 9.93
C ASN A 380 13.96 -12.33 9.38
N GLY A 381 12.96 -12.05 10.23
CA GLY A 381 11.55 -12.26 9.97
C GLY A 381 10.90 -13.27 10.91
N PHE A 382 9.60 -13.51 10.74
CA PHE A 382 8.78 -14.32 11.63
C PHE A 382 7.56 -14.90 10.91
N GLU A 383 6.93 -15.89 11.52
CA GLU A 383 5.65 -16.45 11.08
C GLU A 383 4.48 -15.83 11.84
N VAL A 384 3.43 -15.41 11.12
CA VAL A 384 2.14 -15.00 11.69
C VAL A 384 1.25 -16.23 11.88
N ILE A 385 0.71 -16.36 13.08
CA ILE A 385 -0.22 -17.40 13.49
C ILE A 385 -1.55 -16.74 13.82
N ALA A 386 -2.60 -17.09 13.07
CA ALA A 386 -3.97 -16.74 13.39
C ALA A 386 -4.91 -17.87 12.94
N ALA A 387 -5.87 -18.20 13.80
CA ALA A 387 -6.93 -19.14 13.43
C ALA A 387 -7.81 -18.51 12.35
N GLY A 388 -7.88 -19.12 11.17
CA GLY A 388 -8.64 -18.57 10.05
C GLY A 388 -7.97 -17.38 9.35
N LEU A 389 -6.64 -17.25 9.43
CA LEU A 389 -5.90 -16.24 8.65
C LEU A 389 -6.26 -16.36 7.16
N HIS A 390 -6.83 -15.29 6.61
CA HIS A 390 -7.26 -15.22 5.22
C HIS A 390 -6.38 -14.27 4.41
N ASN A 391 -6.04 -13.12 4.98
CA ASN A 391 -5.21 -12.10 4.34
C ASN A 391 -4.19 -11.56 5.34
N LEU A 392 -3.00 -11.24 4.85
CA LEU A 392 -1.92 -10.58 5.55
C LEU A 392 -1.30 -9.52 4.61
N GLN A 393 -1.21 -8.27 5.06
CA GLN A 393 -0.68 -7.16 4.27
C GLN A 393 -0.08 -6.06 5.15
N GLY A 394 0.78 -5.20 4.58
CA GLY A 394 1.15 -3.93 5.21
C GLY A 394 -0.07 -3.03 5.40
N ALA A 395 -0.12 -2.32 6.52
CA ALA A 395 -1.20 -1.41 6.89
C ALA A 395 -0.78 0.07 6.88
N GLY A 396 0.50 0.35 6.60
CA GLY A 396 1.06 1.69 6.82
C GLY A 396 1.33 1.96 8.31
N ASP A 397 1.75 3.17 8.65
CA ASP A 397 1.95 3.62 10.04
C ASP A 397 0.63 4.11 10.65
N VAL A 398 -0.23 3.16 11.00
CA VAL A 398 -1.59 3.43 11.49
C VAL A 398 -1.58 4.05 12.90
N ASN A 399 -0.49 3.85 13.64
CA ASN A 399 -0.36 4.30 15.02
C ASN A 399 0.58 5.51 15.21
N GLY A 400 1.28 5.94 14.15
CA GLY A 400 2.11 7.14 14.07
C GLY A 400 3.44 7.04 14.80
N ASP A 401 4.02 5.84 14.92
CA ASP A 401 5.33 5.64 15.56
C ASP A 401 6.51 5.68 14.58
N GLY A 402 6.22 5.92 13.30
CA GLY A 402 7.15 6.01 12.19
C GLY A 402 7.57 4.64 11.66
N ILE A 403 6.83 3.58 11.97
CA ILE A 403 7.11 2.21 11.54
C ILE A 403 5.84 1.63 10.92
N GLY A 404 6.00 0.90 9.81
CA GLY A 404 4.88 0.23 9.18
C GLY A 404 4.24 -0.82 10.09
N ASP A 405 2.93 -0.90 10.03
CA ASP A 405 2.12 -1.86 10.75
C ASP A 405 1.66 -3.00 9.83
N LEU A 406 1.29 -4.12 10.43
CA LEU A 406 0.86 -5.32 9.71
C LEU A 406 -0.60 -5.65 10.01
N ALA A 407 -1.44 -5.75 8.97
CA ALA A 407 -2.86 -6.10 9.07
C ALA A 407 -3.09 -7.59 8.73
N ALA A 408 -3.79 -8.29 9.62
CA ALA A 408 -4.17 -9.70 9.48
C ALA A 408 -5.70 -9.88 9.56
N GLY A 409 -6.31 -10.32 8.46
CA GLY A 409 -7.75 -10.59 8.37
C GLY A 409 -8.09 -12.04 8.72
N THR A 410 -9.09 -12.25 9.58
CA THR A 410 -9.58 -13.58 10.00
C THR A 410 -11.11 -13.70 9.85
N PRO A 411 -11.63 -13.93 8.63
CA PRO A 411 -13.06 -14.07 8.36
C PRO A 411 -13.67 -15.20 9.22
N GLY A 412 -14.58 -14.84 10.12
CA GLY A 412 -15.25 -15.79 11.04
C GLY A 412 -15.15 -15.39 12.51
N THR A 413 -14.16 -14.57 12.86
CA THR A 413 -14.23 -13.65 14.00
C THR A 413 -14.31 -12.26 13.36
N PRO A 414 -15.31 -11.41 13.66
CA PRO A 414 -15.45 -10.09 13.02
C PRO A 414 -14.35 -9.13 13.50
N THR A 415 -13.08 -9.52 13.33
CA THR A 415 -11.89 -8.94 13.93
C THR A 415 -10.80 -8.88 12.88
N LEU A 416 -10.31 -7.68 12.61
CA LEU A 416 -9.05 -7.43 11.92
C LEU A 416 -7.99 -7.15 12.99
N SER A 417 -6.87 -7.86 12.93
CA SER A 417 -5.76 -7.67 13.87
C SER A 417 -4.69 -6.80 13.22
N ILE A 418 -4.39 -5.64 13.80
CA ILE A 418 -3.27 -4.80 13.39
C ILE A 418 -2.16 -4.99 14.40
N ARG A 419 -0.99 -5.42 13.94
CA ARG A 419 0.21 -5.54 14.75
C ARG A 419 1.07 -4.31 14.50
N ALA A 420 1.38 -3.59 15.58
CA ALA A 420 2.26 -2.44 15.51
C ALA A 420 3.68 -2.86 15.09
N GLY A 421 4.27 -2.15 14.14
CA GLY A 421 5.68 -2.17 13.82
C GLY A 421 6.53 -1.83 15.05
N ARG A 422 7.79 -2.26 15.07
CA ARG A 422 8.69 -1.98 16.21
C ARG A 422 10.13 -1.87 15.79
N ARG A 423 10.79 -0.82 16.27
CA ARG A 423 12.23 -0.62 16.02
C ARG A 423 13.03 -1.77 16.62
N GLY A 424 13.68 -2.55 15.77
CA GLY A 424 14.69 -3.52 16.16
C GLY A 424 15.85 -2.82 16.87
N LEU A 425 16.27 -3.36 18.01
CA LEU A 425 17.51 -2.96 18.64
C LEU A 425 18.66 -3.34 17.70
N ARG A 426 19.26 -2.34 17.06
CA ARG A 426 20.55 -2.48 16.39
C ARG A 426 21.50 -3.16 17.37
N THR A 427 21.88 -4.41 17.12
CA THR A 427 23.07 -5.01 17.74
C THR A 427 24.29 -4.40 17.07
N SER A 428 24.46 -3.08 17.24
CA SER A 428 25.66 -2.39 16.81
C SER A 428 26.83 -2.89 17.66
N SER A 429 27.60 -3.82 17.10
CA SER A 429 28.98 -4.04 17.50
C SER A 429 29.87 -2.89 17.02
N SER A 430 29.45 -1.64 17.24
CA SER A 430 30.35 -0.50 17.31
C SER A 430 29.73 0.55 18.21
N ALA A 431 30.03 0.46 19.50
CA ALA A 431 29.93 1.60 20.40
C ALA A 431 30.91 2.67 19.91
N ARG A 432 30.47 3.52 18.98
CA ARG A 432 31.18 4.77 18.68
C ARG A 432 30.95 5.66 19.89
N SER A 433 31.97 5.78 20.74
CA SER A 433 31.94 6.59 21.95
C SER A 433 31.68 8.04 21.57
N ASP A 434 30.43 8.47 21.63
CA ASP A 434 30.09 9.88 21.46
C ASP A 434 30.36 10.60 22.79
N ARG A 435 31.65 10.86 23.06
CA ARG A 435 32.06 11.75 24.14
C ARG A 435 31.72 13.19 23.73
N ARG A 436 30.45 13.57 23.84
CA ARG A 436 30.12 15.00 23.98
C ARG A 436 30.72 15.49 25.31
N ARG A 437 31.65 16.43 25.21
CA ARG A 437 32.16 17.23 26.33
C ARG A 437 30.99 17.92 27.01
N ILE A 438 30.57 17.40 28.16
CA ILE A 438 29.74 18.15 29.10
C ILE A 438 30.68 19.06 29.90
N GLY A 439 30.55 20.37 29.65
CA GLY A 439 31.14 21.41 30.46
C GLY A 439 30.57 21.36 31.88
N GLN A 440 31.46 21.52 32.85
CA GLN A 440 31.21 21.48 34.29
C GLN A 440 30.09 22.43 34.73
N ALA A 441 29.09 21.90 35.44
CA ALA A 441 28.32 22.65 36.43
C ALA A 441 28.28 21.85 37.73
N ARG A 442 28.63 22.52 38.83
CA ARG A 442 28.76 21.97 40.19
C ARG A 442 27.38 21.65 40.81
N PRO A 443 27.28 20.70 41.76
CA PRO A 443 26.01 20.26 42.32
C PRO A 443 25.58 21.13 43.51
N ALA A 444 24.28 21.38 43.65
CA ALA A 444 23.66 21.76 44.91
C ALA A 444 22.34 21.00 45.10
N MET A 445 22.20 20.46 46.31
CA MET A 445 21.16 19.59 46.83
C MET A 445 19.79 20.27 47.03
N ILE A 446 18.74 19.45 46.89
CA ILE A 446 17.55 19.28 47.76
C ILE A 446 16.81 20.56 48.21
N SER A 447 15.52 20.67 47.86
CA SER A 447 14.42 20.75 48.85
C SER A 447 13.02 20.82 48.20
N THR A 448 12.22 19.85 48.62
CA THR A 448 10.76 19.72 48.74
C THR A 448 9.80 20.94 48.58
N SER A 449 8.65 20.61 47.97
CA SER A 449 7.26 20.91 48.41
C SER A 449 6.42 22.01 47.74
N ALA A 450 5.24 21.53 47.32
CA ALA A 450 3.89 22.10 47.48
C ALA A 450 3.32 23.01 46.38
N ALA A 451 2.20 22.52 45.84
CA ALA A 451 1.18 23.21 45.06
C ALA A 451 0.41 24.25 45.89
N VAL A 452 -0.01 25.36 45.26
CA VAL A 452 -1.23 26.12 45.60
C VAL A 452 -1.79 26.78 44.33
N TRP A 453 -3.11 26.67 44.19
CA TRP A 453 -3.99 27.23 43.15
C TRP A 453 -4.55 28.62 43.54
N MET A 454 -5.11 29.32 42.53
CA MET A 454 -6.15 30.38 42.55
C MET A 454 -5.77 31.88 42.58
N THR A 455 -6.01 32.49 41.41
CA THR A 455 -6.87 33.66 41.08
C THR A 455 -6.80 34.97 41.88
N SER A 456 -6.52 36.06 41.15
CA SER A 456 -7.51 37.09 40.74
C SER A 456 -7.02 38.56 40.80
N SER A 457 -7.41 39.27 39.74
CA SER A 457 -7.91 40.65 39.74
C SER A 457 -6.98 41.84 39.39
N THR A 458 -7.44 42.53 38.35
CA THR A 458 -7.54 43.99 38.14
C THR A 458 -6.60 44.64 37.12
N ALA A 459 -7.18 44.96 35.95
CA ALA A 459 -6.81 46.08 35.09
C ALA A 459 -7.37 47.41 35.68
N PRO A 460 -6.93 48.58 35.19
CA PRO A 460 -7.72 49.19 34.13
C PRO A 460 -6.92 49.95 33.05
N ALA A 461 -7.69 50.30 32.01
CA ALA A 461 -7.32 50.85 30.71
C ALA A 461 -6.85 52.31 30.68
N ALA A 462 -6.17 52.67 29.58
CA ALA A 462 -6.28 53.99 28.95
C ALA A 462 -6.35 53.82 27.42
N ARG A 463 -7.44 54.35 26.84
CA ARG A 463 -7.71 54.55 25.39
C ARG A 463 -7.28 55.98 24.98
N ILE A 464 -7.23 56.20 23.64
CA ILE A 464 -7.32 57.46 22.83
C ILE A 464 -6.10 57.56 21.89
N THR A 465 -6.14 57.70 20.55
CA THR A 465 -7.17 57.86 19.49
C THR A 465 -6.56 57.64 18.09
N CYS A 466 -7.41 57.39 17.09
CA CYS A 466 -7.15 57.23 15.65
C CYS A 466 -6.73 58.50 14.86
N ALA A 467 -6.21 58.22 13.65
CA ALA A 467 -6.52 58.80 12.33
C ALA A 467 -5.61 59.87 11.70
N ALA A 468 -5.06 59.52 10.53
CA ALA A 468 -5.08 60.35 9.31
C ALA A 468 -5.05 59.45 8.06
N TRP A 469 -5.92 59.75 7.10
CA TRP A 469 -6.13 59.11 5.79
C TRP A 469 -6.04 60.19 4.68
N ALA A 470 -5.99 59.74 3.41
CA ALA A 470 -6.10 60.45 2.12
C ALA A 470 -4.77 60.70 1.37
N ALA A 471 -4.59 60.42 0.06
CA ALA A 471 -5.43 59.93 -1.06
C ALA A 471 -4.47 59.36 -2.17
N THR A 472 -4.83 58.67 -3.28
CA THR A 472 -5.88 58.92 -4.29
C THR A 472 -5.93 57.77 -5.35
N THR A 473 -7.15 57.26 -5.65
CA THR A 473 -7.79 56.86 -6.96
C THR A 473 -7.14 55.87 -7.94
N CYS A 474 -7.84 54.92 -8.58
CA CYS A 474 -9.29 54.63 -8.73
C CYS A 474 -9.56 53.13 -8.57
#